data_AF-A0AAI8MN24-F1
#
_entry.id   AF-A0AAI8MN24-F1
#
_cell.length_a   1.000
_cell.length_b   1.000
_cell.length_c   1.000
_cell.angle_alpha   90.00
_cell.angle_beta   90.00
_cell.angle_gamma   90.00
#
_symmetry.space_group_name_H-M   'P 1'
#
loop_
_entity.id
_entity.type
_entity.pdbx_description
1 polymer ?
#
loop_
_entity_poly.entity_id
_entity_poly.type
_entity_poly.pdbx_seq_one_letter_code
_entity_poly.pdbx_strand_id
1 'polypeptide(L)'
;MKFAERRAQKTPTEGQEYIRTNKRISLGLCTHVSSEDIEKVGKIVLRKRKHHCCYDQITTSIFAEGMMAQLGKKISQGNCAPLGIDDLNKVSFKSCKAGQKPKKDNCFPADKFQELTNAYMSGAHIGIDEAVSGIVNGVFQLDESQ
;
A
#
# COMPACT_ATOMS: atom_id res chain seq x y z
N MET A 1 -20.36 -17.27 -11.33
CA MET A 1 -19.77 -17.41 -12.68
C MET A 1 -19.41 -16.06 -13.33
N LYS A 2 -20.27 -15.03 -13.30
CA LYS A 2 -20.00 -13.68 -13.86
C LYS A 2 -18.68 -13.00 -13.47
N PHE A 3 -18.16 -13.23 -12.25
CA PHE A 3 -16.92 -12.60 -11.78
C PHE A 3 -15.64 -13.21 -12.39
N ALA A 4 -15.67 -14.51 -12.68
CA ALA A 4 -14.57 -15.22 -13.33
C ALA A 4 -14.50 -14.86 -14.83
N GLU A 5 -15.64 -14.72 -15.49
CA GLU A 5 -15.75 -14.31 -16.89
C GLU A 5 -15.25 -12.87 -17.11
N ARG A 6 -15.55 -11.92 -16.21
CA ARG A 6 -15.01 -10.55 -16.27
C ARG A 6 -13.48 -10.51 -16.16
N ARG A 7 -12.86 -11.39 -15.36
CA ARG A 7 -11.39 -11.49 -15.28
C ARG A 7 -10.74 -12.12 -16.51
N ALA A 8 -11.50 -12.91 -17.29
CA ALA A 8 -11.01 -13.57 -18.49
C ALA A 8 -10.97 -12.63 -19.72
N GLN A 9 -11.64 -11.48 -19.66
CA GLN A 9 -11.57 -10.47 -20.71
C GLN A 9 -10.14 -9.92 -20.81
N LYS A 10 -9.53 -10.07 -22.00
CA LYS A 10 -8.16 -9.63 -22.31
C LYS A 10 -8.08 -8.15 -22.72
N THR A 11 -9.19 -7.60 -23.20
CA THR A 11 -9.32 -6.23 -23.67
C THR A 11 -10.09 -5.42 -22.63
N PRO A 12 -9.52 -4.31 -22.10
CA PRO A 12 -10.26 -3.42 -21.22
C PRO A 12 -11.45 -2.83 -21.97
N THR A 13 -12.62 -2.81 -21.32
CA THR A 13 -13.73 -1.95 -21.75
C THR A 13 -13.41 -0.53 -21.27
N GLU A 14 -13.68 0.48 -22.09
CA GLU A 14 -13.25 1.88 -21.87
C GLU A 14 -13.39 2.33 -20.40
N GLY A 15 -12.29 2.86 -19.85
CA GLY A 15 -12.22 3.37 -18.48
C GLY A 15 -11.93 2.34 -17.38
N GLN A 16 -11.85 1.03 -17.68
CA GLN A 16 -11.53 -0.01 -16.70
C GLN A 16 -10.26 -0.79 -17.06
N GLU A 17 -9.10 -0.13 -16.95
CA GLU A 17 -7.82 -0.84 -16.90
C GLU A 17 -7.68 -1.55 -15.54
N TYR A 18 -8.28 -2.74 -15.41
CA TYR A 18 -7.99 -3.59 -14.28
C TYR A 18 -6.57 -4.13 -14.42
N ILE A 19 -5.61 -3.53 -13.73
CA ILE A 19 -4.27 -4.11 -13.57
C ILE A 19 -4.46 -5.52 -13.00
N ARG A 20 -4.18 -6.56 -13.80
CA ARG A 20 -4.33 -7.95 -13.34
C ARG A 20 -3.54 -8.16 -12.05
N THR A 21 -4.05 -8.97 -11.13
CA THR A 21 -3.40 -9.25 -9.84
C THR A 21 -1.93 -9.64 -10.02
N ASN A 22 -1.57 -10.39 -11.07
CA ASN A 22 -0.17 -10.73 -11.36
C ASN A 22 0.72 -9.50 -11.66
N LYS A 23 0.19 -8.50 -12.38
CA LYS A 23 0.90 -7.25 -12.66
C LYS A 23 1.03 -6.39 -11.39
N ARG A 24 0.02 -6.40 -10.50
CA ARG A 24 0.13 -5.74 -9.18
C ARG A 24 1.17 -6.44 -8.28
N ILE A 25 1.20 -7.78 -8.29
CA ILE A 25 2.21 -8.58 -7.57
C ILE A 25 3.62 -8.24 -8.08
N SER A 26 3.84 -8.20 -9.40
CA SER A 26 5.16 -7.87 -9.96
C SER A 26 5.60 -6.44 -9.66
N LEU A 27 4.65 -5.53 -9.40
CA LEU A 27 4.91 -4.14 -9.00
C LEU A 27 5.04 -3.98 -7.47
N GLY A 28 5.03 -5.06 -6.70
CA GLY A 28 5.17 -5.00 -5.23
C GLY A 28 3.93 -4.46 -4.51
N LEU A 29 2.79 -4.32 -5.18
CA LEU A 29 1.56 -3.70 -4.64
C LEU A 29 0.68 -4.67 -3.85
N CYS A 30 1.12 -5.90 -3.63
CA CYS A 30 0.29 -6.94 -3.03
C CYS A 30 0.98 -7.59 -1.85
N THR A 31 0.29 -7.66 -0.71
CA THR A 31 0.71 -8.43 0.47
C THR A 31 0.04 -9.80 0.44
N HIS A 32 0.84 -10.86 0.56
CA HIS A 32 0.34 -12.21 0.75
C HIS A 32 -0.32 -12.36 2.12
N VAL A 33 -1.52 -12.96 2.17
CA VAL A 33 -2.30 -13.07 3.42
C VAL A 33 -2.64 -14.49 3.83
N SER A 34 -2.81 -15.40 2.86
CA SER A 34 -3.05 -16.81 3.14
C SER A 34 -2.82 -17.67 1.92
N SER A 35 -2.72 -18.98 2.13
CA SER A 35 -2.73 -19.97 1.06
C SER A 35 -3.81 -21.00 1.34
N GLU A 36 -4.51 -21.39 0.28
CA GLU A 36 -5.57 -22.38 0.29
C GLU A 36 -5.16 -23.53 -0.61
N ASP A 37 -5.24 -24.76 -0.13
CA ASP A 37 -4.99 -25.94 -0.96
C ASP A 37 -6.22 -26.20 -1.84
N ILE A 38 -6.03 -26.17 -3.15
CA ILE A 38 -7.14 -26.31 -4.12
C ILE A 38 -7.07 -27.64 -4.88
N GLU A 39 -5.95 -28.35 -4.81
CA GLU A 39 -5.81 -29.67 -5.40
C GLU A 39 -4.94 -30.56 -4.50
N LYS A 40 -5.49 -31.71 -4.11
CA LYS A 40 -4.83 -32.71 -3.27
C LYS A 40 -5.06 -34.09 -3.85
N VAL A 41 -4.00 -34.92 -3.86
CA VAL A 41 -4.10 -36.35 -4.11
C VAL A 41 -3.52 -37.07 -2.89
N GLY A 42 -4.38 -37.73 -2.13
CA GLY A 42 -4.03 -38.27 -0.81
C GLY A 42 -3.57 -37.16 0.14
N LYS A 43 -2.38 -37.32 0.75
CA LYS A 43 -1.76 -36.30 1.64
C LYS A 43 -0.91 -35.27 0.88
N ILE A 44 -0.76 -35.41 -0.43
CA ILE A 44 0.11 -34.55 -1.23
C ILE A 44 -0.71 -33.37 -1.77
N VAL A 45 -0.25 -32.15 -1.49
CA VAL A 45 -0.82 -30.93 -2.06
C VAL A 45 -0.18 -30.67 -3.41
N LEU A 46 -0.98 -30.78 -4.48
CA LEU A 46 -0.52 -30.54 -5.85
C LEU A 46 -0.59 -29.06 -6.23
N ARG A 47 -1.57 -28.33 -5.68
CA ARG A 47 -1.77 -26.93 -6.03
C ARG A 47 -2.31 -26.11 -4.87
N LYS A 48 -1.66 -24.97 -4.64
CA LYS A 48 -2.07 -23.94 -3.67
C LYS A 48 -2.54 -22.69 -4.39
N ARG A 49 -3.68 -22.16 -4.00
CA ARG A 49 -4.13 -20.81 -4.32
C ARG A 49 -3.56 -19.86 -3.27
N LYS A 50 -2.85 -18.83 -3.72
CA LYS A 50 -2.35 -17.76 -2.85
C LYS A 50 -3.34 -16.60 -2.85
N HIS A 51 -3.74 -16.16 -1.66
CA HIS A 51 -4.60 -15.00 -1.46
C HIS A 51 -3.74 -13.79 -1.10
N HIS A 52 -4.08 -12.65 -1.69
CA HIS A 52 -3.34 -11.40 -1.51
C HIS A 52 -4.31 -10.25 -1.31
N CYS A 53 -3.92 -9.27 -0.49
CA CYS A 53 -4.53 -7.94 -0.47
C CYS A 53 -3.64 -7.03 -1.31
N CYS A 54 -4.23 -6.26 -2.23
CA CYS A 54 -3.48 -5.44 -3.16
C CYS A 54 -3.94 -3.99 -3.11
N TYR A 55 -2.99 -3.09 -3.31
CA TYR A 55 -3.24 -1.67 -3.51
C TYR A 55 -3.33 -1.33 -4.99
N ASP A 56 -4.03 -0.26 -5.30
CA ASP A 56 -4.18 0.22 -6.67
C ASP A 56 -3.01 1.09 -7.14
N GLN A 57 -2.34 1.77 -6.20
CA GLN A 57 -1.23 2.69 -6.47
C GLN A 57 -0.09 2.49 -5.47
N ILE A 58 1.15 2.77 -5.90
CA ILE A 58 2.35 2.68 -5.07
C ILE A 58 2.27 3.64 -3.88
N THR A 59 1.85 4.88 -4.12
CA THR A 59 1.65 5.88 -3.07
C THR A 59 0.67 5.41 -2.02
N THR A 60 -0.48 4.85 -2.42
CA THR A 60 -1.47 4.26 -1.50
C THR A 60 -0.87 3.13 -0.65
N SER A 61 -0.05 2.26 -1.25
CA SER A 61 0.65 1.18 -0.52
C SER A 61 1.54 1.76 0.57
N ILE A 62 2.37 2.76 0.22
CA ILE A 62 3.32 3.39 1.13
C ILE A 62 2.59 4.09 2.29
N PHE A 63 1.54 4.85 1.99
CA PHE A 63 0.70 5.51 3.00
C PHE A 63 0.07 4.51 3.96
N ALA A 64 -0.59 3.48 3.43
CA ALA A 64 -1.28 2.49 4.24
C ALA A 64 -0.30 1.72 5.13
N GLU A 65 0.85 1.30 4.59
CA GLU A 65 1.89 0.60 5.35
C GLU A 65 2.48 1.48 6.46
N GLY A 66 2.78 2.74 6.18
CA GLY A 66 3.30 3.67 7.18
C GLY A 66 2.30 3.99 8.30
N MET A 67 1.03 4.20 7.97
CA MET A 67 -0.04 4.39 8.96
C MET A 67 -0.27 3.14 9.80
N MET A 68 -0.29 1.96 9.17
CA MET A 68 -0.45 0.68 9.88
C MET A 68 0.69 0.45 10.88
N ALA A 69 1.93 0.79 10.52
CA ALA A 69 3.08 0.67 11.41
C ALA A 69 2.94 1.54 12.67
N GLN A 70 2.42 2.77 12.53
CA GLN A 70 2.13 3.68 13.65
C GLN A 70 1.02 3.14 14.55
N LEU A 71 -0.06 2.64 13.94
CA LEU A 71 -1.24 2.19 14.68
C LEU A 71 -1.12 0.75 15.19
N GLY A 72 -0.03 0.06 14.86
CA GLY A 72 0.14 -1.37 15.14
C GLY A 72 -0.91 -2.25 14.47
N LYS A 73 -1.48 -1.79 13.35
CA LYS A 73 -2.46 -2.51 12.55
C LYS A 73 -1.76 -3.34 11.49
N LYS A 74 -2.44 -4.38 10.99
CA LYS A 74 -1.91 -5.24 9.94
C LYS A 74 -3.03 -5.78 9.07
N ILE A 75 -2.71 -5.99 7.81
CA ILE A 75 -3.54 -6.74 6.88
C ILE A 75 -3.67 -8.19 7.36
N SER A 76 -4.83 -8.81 7.12
CA SER A 76 -5.07 -10.22 7.35
C SER A 76 -6.00 -10.81 6.28
N GLN A 77 -6.14 -12.14 6.25
CA GLN A 77 -7.00 -12.83 5.28
C GLN A 77 -8.44 -12.33 5.26
N GLY A 78 -9.00 -11.95 6.41
CA GLY A 78 -10.36 -11.43 6.54
C GLY A 78 -10.46 -9.91 6.50
N ASN A 79 -9.33 -9.20 6.44
CA ASN A 79 -9.31 -7.74 6.50
C ASN A 79 -8.14 -7.17 5.68
N CYS A 80 -8.44 -6.77 4.45
CA CYS A 80 -7.50 -6.08 3.56
C CYS A 80 -7.44 -4.56 3.77
N ALA A 81 -8.39 -3.98 4.52
CA ALA A 81 -8.49 -2.54 4.76
C ALA A 81 -8.61 -2.27 6.27
N PRO A 82 -7.53 -2.49 7.04
CA PRO A 82 -7.56 -2.33 8.50
C PRO A 82 -7.61 -0.87 8.95
N LEU A 83 -7.43 0.07 8.02
CA LEU A 83 -7.49 1.52 8.25
C LEU A 83 -8.90 2.05 7.94
N GLY A 84 -9.45 2.83 8.86
CA GLY A 84 -10.68 3.59 8.70
C GLY A 84 -10.44 5.10 8.79
N ILE A 85 -11.50 5.89 8.65
CA ILE A 85 -11.43 7.36 8.69
C ILE A 85 -10.90 7.86 10.04
N ASP A 86 -11.36 7.27 11.15
CA ASP A 86 -10.93 7.67 12.50
C ASP A 86 -9.44 7.46 12.78
N ASP A 87 -8.77 6.64 11.98
CA ASP A 87 -7.33 6.43 12.09
C ASP A 87 -6.52 7.61 11.54
N LEU A 88 -7.08 8.40 10.61
CA LEU A 88 -6.41 9.56 10.03
C LEU A 88 -6.07 10.61 11.10
N ASN A 89 -6.90 10.70 12.15
CA ASN A 89 -6.67 11.61 13.27
C ASN A 89 -5.64 11.10 14.29
N LYS A 90 -5.08 9.89 14.08
CA LYS A 90 -4.18 9.22 15.04
C LYS A 90 -2.79 8.97 14.46
N VAL A 91 -2.51 9.43 13.26
CA VAL A 91 -1.24 9.22 12.57
C VAL A 91 -0.49 10.52 12.41
N SER A 92 0.83 10.42 12.42
CA SER A 92 1.73 11.51 12.07
C SER A 92 2.43 11.20 10.76
N PHE A 93 2.65 12.25 9.97
CA PHE A 93 3.37 12.18 8.72
C PHE A 93 4.85 12.59 8.84
N LYS A 94 5.27 12.99 10.05
CA LYS A 94 6.67 13.27 10.37
C LYS A 94 7.51 12.00 10.29
N SER A 95 8.57 12.03 9.48
CA SER A 95 9.52 10.92 9.39
C SER A 95 10.18 10.61 10.74
N CYS A 96 10.30 9.31 11.07
CA CYS A 96 11.00 8.86 12.27
C CYS A 96 12.50 9.24 12.21
N LYS A 97 13.00 9.86 13.27
CA LYS A 97 14.44 10.10 13.48
C LYS A 97 15.16 8.81 13.87
N ALA A 98 16.49 8.82 13.79
CA ALA A 98 17.32 7.69 14.21
C ALA A 98 16.97 7.24 15.64
N GLY A 99 16.70 5.93 15.81
CA GLY A 99 16.32 5.33 17.09
C GLY A 99 14.85 5.44 17.48
N GLN A 100 14.03 6.24 16.76
CA GLN A 100 12.58 6.28 16.97
C GLN A 100 11.88 5.06 16.36
N LYS A 101 10.74 4.68 16.94
CA LYS A 101 9.90 3.57 16.47
C LYS A 101 8.50 4.09 16.13
N PRO A 102 7.97 3.78 14.93
CA PRO A 102 6.69 4.31 14.45
C PRO A 102 5.54 4.20 15.46
N LYS A 103 5.36 3.01 16.05
CA LYS A 103 4.29 2.73 17.01
C LYS A 103 4.47 3.44 18.36
N LYS A 104 5.71 3.64 18.80
CA LYS A 104 6.02 4.19 20.14
C LYS A 104 6.04 5.72 20.11
N ASP A 105 6.65 6.27 19.06
CA ASP A 105 6.98 7.69 18.97
C ASP A 105 6.06 8.45 18.00
N ASN A 106 4.99 7.80 17.51
CA ASN A 106 3.99 8.34 16.59
C ASN A 106 4.64 9.09 15.41
N CYS A 107 5.44 8.36 14.63
CA CYS A 107 6.18 8.88 13.49
C CYS A 107 6.06 7.95 12.29
N PHE A 108 6.12 8.50 11.08
CA PHE A 108 6.07 7.73 9.85
C PHE A 108 7.40 6.98 9.65
N PRO A 109 7.40 5.67 9.31
CA PRO A 109 8.63 4.92 9.12
C PRO A 109 9.56 5.60 8.10
N ALA A 110 10.84 5.76 8.44
CA ALA A 110 11.78 6.56 7.65
C ALA A 110 12.03 5.97 6.25
N ASP A 111 12.08 4.64 6.14
CA ASP A 111 12.15 3.90 4.88
C ASP A 111 10.93 4.18 3.99
N LYS A 112 9.73 4.11 4.57
CA LYS A 112 8.49 4.41 3.85
C LYS A 112 8.37 5.88 3.48
N PHE A 113 8.85 6.78 4.34
CA PHE A 113 8.92 8.20 4.02
C PHE A 113 9.80 8.45 2.80
N GLN A 114 10.96 7.78 2.74
CA GLN A 114 11.86 7.87 1.59
C GLN A 114 11.24 7.26 0.32
N GLU A 115 10.58 6.11 0.42
CA GLU A 115 9.83 5.52 -0.69
C GLU A 115 8.77 6.49 -1.22
N LEU A 116 8.05 7.18 -0.32
CA LEU A 116 7.03 8.15 -0.68
C LEU A 116 7.62 9.31 -1.46
N THR A 117 8.68 9.93 -0.92
CA THR A 117 9.40 11.02 -1.59
C THR A 117 9.89 10.58 -2.97
N ASN A 118 10.50 9.40 -3.06
CA ASN A 118 10.98 8.88 -4.35
C ASN A 118 9.84 8.61 -5.34
N ALA A 119 8.70 8.11 -4.87
CA ALA A 119 7.52 7.85 -5.71
C ALA A 119 6.93 9.15 -6.27
N TYR A 120 6.90 10.22 -5.47
CA TYR A 120 6.45 11.53 -5.94
C TYR A 120 7.46 12.18 -6.90
N MET A 121 8.77 12.11 -6.60
CA MET A 121 9.82 12.68 -7.45
C MET A 121 9.97 11.93 -8.79
N SER A 122 9.74 10.62 -8.83
CA SER A 122 9.80 9.84 -10.08
C SER A 122 8.58 9.99 -10.98
N GLY A 123 7.44 10.42 -10.45
CA GLY A 123 6.24 10.77 -11.22
C GLY A 123 6.22 12.21 -11.75
N ALA A 124 7.09 13.08 -11.23
CA ALA A 124 7.19 14.49 -11.64
C ALA A 124 8.07 14.62 -12.89
N HIS A 125 7.46 14.61 -14.08
CA HIS A 125 8.14 15.11 -15.28
C HIS A 125 8.34 16.63 -15.17
N ILE A 126 9.61 17.07 -15.17
CA ILE A 126 10.13 18.43 -15.46
C ILE A 126 9.25 19.60 -14.96
N GLY A 127 9.55 20.13 -13.77
CA GLY A 127 9.09 21.46 -13.31
C GLY A 127 8.09 21.50 -12.14
N ILE A 128 7.96 20.43 -11.35
CA ILE A 128 7.01 20.32 -10.21
C ILE A 128 7.77 20.12 -8.87
N ASP A 129 9.10 20.28 -8.86
CA ASP A 129 9.93 20.02 -7.67
C ASP A 129 9.54 20.91 -6.48
N GLU A 130 9.19 22.19 -6.69
CA GLU A 130 8.70 23.06 -5.62
C GLU A 130 7.29 22.68 -5.13
N ALA A 131 6.41 22.17 -5.99
CA ALA A 131 5.03 21.83 -5.61
C ALA A 131 4.97 20.50 -4.85
N VAL A 132 5.76 19.50 -5.27
CA VAL A 132 5.91 18.24 -4.52
C VAL A 132 6.62 18.50 -3.20
N SER A 133 7.69 19.29 -3.19
CA SER A 133 8.33 19.72 -1.93
C SER A 133 7.36 20.50 -1.04
N GLY A 134 6.49 21.32 -1.63
CA GLY A 134 5.44 22.06 -0.92
C GLY A 134 4.36 21.17 -0.32
N ILE A 135 3.95 20.08 -1.00
CA ILE A 135 3.03 19.08 -0.44
C ILE A 135 3.73 18.26 0.64
N VAL A 136 4.96 17.82 0.40
CA VAL A 136 5.75 17.08 1.40
C VAL A 136 5.98 17.94 2.64
N ASN A 137 6.33 19.21 2.48
CA ASN A 137 6.53 20.12 3.60
C ASN A 137 5.19 20.49 4.25
N GLY A 138 4.18 20.93 3.51
CA GLY A 138 2.89 21.34 4.07
C GLY A 138 2.06 20.21 4.72
N VAL A 139 2.16 18.98 4.20
CA VAL A 139 1.41 17.82 4.72
C VAL A 139 2.22 17.00 5.73
N PHE A 140 3.55 16.90 5.57
CA PHE A 140 4.38 16.00 6.38
C PHE A 140 5.35 16.72 7.32
N GLN A 141 5.63 18.00 7.08
CA GLN A 141 6.31 18.91 7.99
C GLN A 141 5.36 20.04 8.34
N LEU A 142 4.23 19.74 9.01
CA LEU A 142 3.49 20.79 9.71
C LEU A 142 4.49 21.51 10.61
N ASP A 143 4.95 22.67 10.15
CA ASP A 143 5.88 23.53 10.86
C ASP A 143 5.28 23.74 12.24
N GLU A 144 6.10 23.59 13.27
CA GLU A 144 5.81 24.02 14.64
C GLU A 144 5.75 25.56 14.67
N SER A 145 4.79 26.15 13.96
CA SER A 145 4.49 27.57 13.99
C SER A 145 2.98 27.81 14.01
N GLN A 146 2.38 27.43 15.14
CA GLN A 146 1.50 28.30 15.93
C GLN A 146 1.26 27.73 17.32
#